data_AF-A0A9X3H3R3-F1
#
_entry.id   AF-A0A9X3H3R3-F1
#
_cell.length_a   1.000
_cell.length_b   1.000
_cell.length_c   1.000
_cell.angle_alpha   90.00
_cell.angle_beta   90.00
_cell.angle_gamma   90.00
#
_symmetry.space_group_name_H-M   'P 1'
#
loop_
_entity.id
_entity.type
_entity.pdbx_description
1 polymer ?
#
loop_
_entity_poly.entity_id
_entity_poly.type
_entity_poly.pdbx_seq_one_letter_code
_entity_poly.pdbx_strand_id
1 'polypeptide(L)'
;MMLERGVLRNLLCRAGIGFAAAMPIALVFFALFYVANRASLGRDLPAAEANVRAAYAAGVLQDVDWIPGDTGIGRHQYNDCLILYMAIDQQAPAGQLAASPIKPVQRGTETMCQALRSFAGGDKAAGRTGIWYHQYIHGHTMLARWLLPVLPVETIRNLYHTLQTLLVLAGILMTMTALARRRHPTESLFWLIVFLAFSRWFGLESYGQSLGHAPSDAVILAYLLFLATGAARGGIGRRTSLIAAATFGSLTAIFEFLTGGIPLGLAIIVGGLPFALAETAPGDVRDRVIEAAAAFCAAVVACLAFKILLALWIFGIDSFRESAAQLAVRMGVGTENSDIGPLKMAKSLAKGLNSLAAGMHVLAGAMLVTAAGFGAWGARVLLRSGNAQLRSRAIHLIASNLVIVGMLTLLWQHTIIHAWFMDRIFVWTIGSGFALFALAVMRRRTA
;
A
#
# COMPACT_ATOMS: atom_id res chain seq x y z
N MET A 1 -11.26 -29.12 -12.26
CA MET A 1 -12.59 -28.94 -11.64
C MET A 1 -13.31 -27.84 -12.42
N MET A 2 -14.16 -28.21 -13.39
CA MET A 2 -14.93 -27.21 -14.14
C MET A 2 -16.02 -26.65 -13.21
N LEU A 3 -15.97 -25.35 -12.93
CA LEU A 3 -17.05 -24.67 -12.23
C LEU A 3 -18.34 -24.84 -13.02
N GLU A 4 -19.43 -25.24 -12.37
CA GLU A 4 -20.75 -25.29 -13.00
C GLU A 4 -21.06 -23.93 -13.64
N ARG A 5 -21.58 -23.93 -14.88
CA ARG A 5 -21.83 -22.70 -15.66
C ARG A 5 -22.65 -21.66 -14.88
N GLY A 6 -23.59 -22.10 -14.03
CA GLY A 6 -24.40 -21.22 -13.19
C GLY A 6 -23.60 -20.48 -12.11
N VAL A 7 -22.59 -21.13 -11.52
CA VAL A 7 -21.71 -20.53 -10.51
C VAL A 7 -20.84 -19.45 -11.14
N LEU A 8 -20.21 -19.74 -12.28
CA LEU A 8 -19.37 -18.77 -12.98
C LEU A 8 -20.15 -17.51 -13.38
N ARG A 9 -21.36 -17.67 -13.93
CA ARG A 9 -22.23 -16.54 -14.30
C ARG A 9 -22.55 -15.65 -13.10
N ASN A 10 -22.87 -16.25 -11.96
CA ASN A 10 -23.15 -15.50 -10.74
C ASN A 10 -21.92 -14.74 -10.25
N LEU A 11 -20.74 -15.37 -10.25
CA LEU A 11 -19.48 -14.71 -9.86
C LEU A 11 -19.16 -13.51 -10.78
N LEU A 12 -19.34 -13.67 -12.10
CA LEU A 12 -19.15 -12.59 -13.07
C LEU A 12 -20.16 -11.45 -12.87
N CYS A 13 -21.42 -11.76 -12.57
CA CYS A 13 -22.43 -10.75 -12.26
C CYS A 13 -22.06 -9.95 -11.00
N ARG A 14 -21.61 -10.63 -9.94
CA ARG A 14 -21.13 -10.00 -8.69
C ARG A 14 -19.92 -9.11 -8.96
N ALA A 15 -18.94 -9.59 -9.71
CA ALA A 15 -17.79 -8.78 -10.10
C ALA A 15 -18.19 -7.55 -10.94
N GLY A 16 -19.18 -7.71 -11.84
CA GLY A 16 -19.74 -6.61 -12.64
C GLY A 16 -20.39 -5.50 -11.80
N ILE A 17 -21.12 -5.85 -10.73
CA ILE A 17 -21.66 -4.87 -9.77
C ILE A 17 -20.50 -4.11 -9.10
N GLY A 18 -19.47 -4.85 -8.68
CA GLY A 18 -18.22 -4.30 -8.16
C GLY A 18 -17.62 -3.23 -9.07
N PHE A 19 -17.45 -3.60 -10.34
CA PHE A 19 -16.87 -2.76 -11.37
C PHE A 19 -17.69 -1.50 -11.64
N ALA A 20 -19.01 -1.66 -11.82
CA ALA A 20 -19.91 -0.55 -12.12
C ALA A 20 -19.93 0.50 -11.00
N ALA A 21 -19.89 0.08 -9.74
CA ALA A 21 -19.85 1.00 -8.60
C ALA A 21 -18.51 1.72 -8.44
N ALA A 22 -17.40 1.07 -8.82
CA ALA A 22 -16.06 1.61 -8.67
C ALA A 22 -15.76 2.75 -9.65
N MET A 23 -16.26 2.68 -10.89
CA MET A 23 -15.99 3.68 -11.94
C MET A 23 -16.30 5.13 -11.55
N PRO A 24 -17.51 5.49 -11.08
CA PRO A 24 -17.80 6.87 -10.70
C PRO A 24 -16.97 7.34 -9.50
N ILE A 25 -16.68 6.44 -8.54
CA ILE A 25 -15.84 6.75 -7.38
C ILE A 25 -14.42 7.05 -7.84
N ALA A 26 -13.83 6.20 -8.67
CA ALA A 26 -12.50 6.39 -9.22
C ALA A 26 -12.39 7.68 -10.04
N LEU A 27 -13.41 8.01 -10.83
CA LEU A 27 -13.46 9.26 -11.59
C LEU A 27 -13.45 10.48 -10.64
N VAL A 28 -14.28 10.47 -9.60
CA VAL A 28 -14.33 11.55 -8.61
C VAL A 28 -12.99 11.70 -7.89
N PHE A 29 -12.41 10.62 -7.37
CA PHE A 29 -11.12 10.68 -6.67
C PHE A 29 -9.98 11.11 -7.60
N PHE A 30 -9.95 10.62 -8.84
CA PHE A 30 -8.93 11.03 -9.81
C PHE A 30 -9.08 12.50 -10.21
N ALA A 31 -10.31 12.97 -10.43
CA ALA A 31 -10.58 14.39 -10.74
C ALA A 31 -10.20 15.30 -9.56
N LEU A 32 -10.55 14.92 -8.33
CA LEU A 32 -10.16 15.63 -7.12
C LEU A 32 -8.64 15.69 -6.97
N PHE A 33 -7.95 14.56 -7.17
CA PHE A 33 -6.49 14.52 -7.20
C PHE A 33 -5.93 15.48 -8.26
N TYR A 34 -6.43 15.43 -9.50
CA TYR A 34 -5.93 16.27 -10.58
C TYR A 34 -6.09 17.76 -10.27
N VAL A 35 -7.28 18.17 -9.79
CA VAL A 35 -7.55 19.55 -9.39
C VAL A 35 -6.64 19.97 -8.23
N ALA A 36 -6.54 19.14 -7.18
CA ALA A 36 -5.70 19.44 -6.02
C ALA A 36 -4.19 19.49 -6.37
N ASN A 37 -3.72 18.62 -7.26
CA ASN A 37 -2.35 18.64 -7.77
C ASN A 37 -2.08 19.87 -8.61
N ARG A 38 -3.00 20.25 -9.51
CA ARG A 38 -2.89 21.47 -10.30
C ARG A 38 -2.87 22.73 -9.43
N ALA A 39 -3.67 22.76 -8.37
CA ALA A 39 -3.75 23.85 -7.39
C ALA A 39 -2.54 23.91 -6.43
N SER A 40 -1.81 22.80 -6.29
CA SER A 40 -0.58 22.75 -5.48
C SER A 40 0.62 23.43 -6.15
N LEU A 41 0.56 23.67 -7.47
CA LEU A 41 1.65 24.27 -8.25
C LEU A 41 1.76 25.78 -8.02
N GLY A 42 2.99 26.29 -8.05
CA GLY A 42 3.32 27.71 -7.88
C GLY A 42 3.24 28.24 -6.45
N ARG A 43 2.98 27.38 -5.46
CA ARG A 43 2.89 27.77 -4.05
C ARG A 43 4.30 28.01 -3.49
N ASP A 44 4.60 29.26 -3.15
CA ASP A 44 5.82 29.76 -2.47
C ASP A 44 7.03 28.82 -2.59
N LEU A 45 7.51 28.68 -3.83
CA LEU A 45 8.67 27.86 -4.16
C LEU A 45 9.93 28.28 -3.38
N PRO A 46 10.22 29.59 -3.19
CA PRO A 46 11.34 30.00 -2.36
C PRO A 46 11.29 29.43 -0.94
N ALA A 47 10.12 29.46 -0.27
CA ALA A 47 9.97 28.86 1.05
C ALA A 47 10.14 27.34 1.02
N ALA A 48 9.57 26.67 0.01
CA ALA A 48 9.71 25.22 -0.14
C ALA A 48 11.18 24.78 -0.32
N GLU A 49 11.93 25.48 -1.17
CA GLU A 49 13.36 25.23 -1.36
C GLU A 49 14.18 25.57 -0.11
N ALA A 50 13.81 26.63 0.62
CA ALA A 50 14.44 26.97 1.89
C ALA A 50 14.26 25.86 2.93
N ASN A 51 13.06 25.29 3.04
CA ASN A 51 12.79 24.17 3.94
C ASN A 51 13.56 22.90 3.56
N VAL A 52 13.78 22.65 2.27
CA VAL A 52 14.66 21.55 1.83
C VAL A 52 16.12 21.82 2.23
N ARG A 53 16.65 23.02 1.96
CA ARG A 53 18.02 23.39 2.36
C ARG A 53 18.21 23.29 3.88
N ALA A 54 17.24 23.77 4.65
CA ALA A 54 17.24 23.68 6.10
C ALA A 54 17.25 22.22 6.59
N ALA A 55 16.54 21.31 5.92
CA ALA A 55 16.54 19.90 6.26
C ALA A 55 17.91 19.23 6.11
N TYR A 56 18.69 19.59 5.07
CA TYR A 56 20.08 19.14 4.95
C TYR A 56 20.97 19.78 6.03
N ALA A 57 20.82 21.07 6.29
CA ALA A 57 21.60 21.76 7.31
C ALA A 57 21.36 21.20 8.72
N ALA A 58 20.14 20.77 9.02
CA ALA A 58 19.76 20.15 10.28
C ALA A 58 20.06 18.63 10.36
N GLY A 59 20.55 18.01 9.28
CA GLY A 59 20.80 16.57 9.22
C GLY A 59 19.54 15.69 9.13
N VAL A 60 18.37 16.28 8.86
CA VAL A 60 17.10 15.59 8.65
C VAL A 60 17.11 14.85 7.31
N LEU A 61 17.81 15.40 6.31
CA LEU A 61 18.15 14.75 5.05
C LEU A 61 19.67 14.60 4.94
N GLN A 62 20.11 13.52 4.30
CA GLN A 62 21.52 13.24 4.04
C GLN A 62 21.76 12.95 2.56
N ASP A 63 23.02 12.94 2.15
CA ASP A 63 23.42 12.65 0.76
C ASP A 63 23.37 11.14 0.41
N VAL A 64 22.73 10.32 1.26
CA VAL A 64 22.66 8.86 1.14
C VAL A 64 21.21 8.43 0.93
N ASP A 65 20.96 7.72 -0.16
CA ASP A 65 19.61 7.27 -0.56
C ASP A 65 19.02 6.18 0.35
N TRP A 66 19.88 5.37 0.97
CA TRP A 66 19.50 4.17 1.72
C TRP A 66 20.31 4.05 3.02
N ILE A 67 19.63 4.04 4.16
CA ILE A 67 20.27 3.89 5.47
C ILE A 67 19.69 2.66 6.18
N PRO A 68 20.26 1.46 5.95
CA PRO A 68 19.71 0.22 6.50
C PRO A 68 19.65 0.24 8.03
N GLY A 69 18.45 0.03 8.58
CA GLY A 69 18.24 -0.07 10.03
C GLY A 69 18.04 1.26 10.75
N ASP A 70 18.15 2.39 10.06
CA ASP A 70 17.91 3.70 10.66
C ASP A 70 16.41 3.95 10.86
N THR A 71 16.03 4.27 12.09
CA THR A 71 14.66 4.62 12.48
C THR A 71 14.49 6.11 12.82
N GLY A 72 15.58 6.87 12.90
CA GLY A 72 15.54 8.31 13.12
C GLY A 72 15.27 9.05 11.81
N ILE A 73 16.22 8.96 10.89
CA ILE A 73 16.09 9.49 9.53
C ILE A 73 15.26 8.55 8.66
N GLY A 74 15.18 7.27 8.99
CA GLY A 74 14.41 6.31 8.22
C GLY A 74 15.20 5.67 7.09
N ARG A 75 14.74 4.50 6.66
CA ARG A 75 15.55 3.59 5.85
C ARG A 75 15.66 3.98 4.37
N HIS A 76 14.65 4.67 3.85
CA HIS A 76 14.45 4.86 2.41
C HIS A 76 14.35 6.34 2.03
N GLN A 77 15.47 7.05 2.10
CA GLN A 77 15.53 8.47 1.75
C GLN A 77 15.39 8.72 0.24
N TYR A 78 15.73 7.74 -0.61
CA TYR A 78 15.57 7.87 -2.06
C TYR A 78 14.17 8.41 -2.45
N ASN A 79 13.11 7.79 -1.94
CA ASN A 79 11.74 8.23 -2.22
C ASN A 79 11.45 9.63 -1.66
N ASP A 80 11.92 9.93 -0.44
CA ASP A 80 11.72 11.24 0.18
C ASP A 80 12.39 12.34 -0.66
N CYS A 81 13.65 12.13 -1.05
CA CYS A 81 14.41 13.06 -1.87
C CYS A 81 13.80 13.21 -3.27
N LEU A 82 13.36 12.11 -3.89
CA LEU A 82 12.67 12.11 -5.18
C LEU A 82 11.35 12.92 -5.13
N ILE A 83 10.54 12.72 -4.10
CA ILE A 83 9.26 13.43 -3.92
C ILE A 83 9.49 14.92 -3.68
N LEU A 84 10.44 15.27 -2.81
CA LEU A 84 10.81 16.66 -2.56
C LEU A 84 11.35 17.33 -3.82
N TYR A 85 12.18 16.63 -4.59
CA TYR A 85 12.67 17.10 -5.89
C TYR A 85 11.51 17.42 -6.81
N MET A 86 10.61 16.46 -7.04
CA MET A 86 9.44 16.66 -7.90
C MET A 86 8.48 17.74 -7.38
N ALA A 87 8.50 18.02 -6.07
CA ALA A 87 7.70 19.07 -5.46
C ALA A 87 8.25 20.47 -5.77
N ILE A 88 9.57 20.66 -5.71
CA ILE A 88 10.23 21.96 -5.94
C ILE A 88 10.60 22.19 -7.41
N ASP A 89 10.79 21.12 -8.21
CA ASP A 89 11.01 21.24 -9.64
C ASP A 89 9.69 21.50 -10.38
N GLN A 90 9.41 22.78 -10.59
CA GLN A 90 8.22 23.26 -11.28
C GLN A 90 8.55 24.08 -12.52
N GLN A 91 9.65 23.74 -13.20
CA GLN A 91 10.18 24.51 -14.32
C GLN A 91 9.39 24.36 -15.63
N ALA A 92 8.46 23.40 -15.70
CA ALA A 92 7.64 23.14 -16.88
C ALA A 92 6.22 23.72 -16.76
N PRO A 93 5.46 23.82 -17.88
CA PRO A 93 4.09 24.31 -17.84
C PRO A 93 3.21 23.54 -16.85
N ALA A 94 2.41 24.28 -16.09
CA ALA A 94 1.66 23.70 -14.98
C ALA A 94 0.61 22.65 -15.40
N GLY A 95 0.11 22.71 -16.65
CA GLY A 95 -0.74 21.64 -17.20
C GLY A 95 0.00 20.30 -17.33
N GLN A 96 1.26 20.33 -17.76
CA GLN A 96 2.10 19.15 -17.84
C GLN A 96 2.45 18.62 -16.44
N LEU A 97 2.86 19.50 -15.52
CA LEU A 97 3.21 19.13 -14.14
C LEU A 97 2.03 18.61 -13.31
N ALA A 98 0.81 19.03 -13.64
CA ALA A 98 -0.41 18.50 -13.02
C ALA A 98 -0.70 17.06 -13.46
N ALA A 99 -0.29 16.70 -14.68
CA ALA A 99 -0.43 15.36 -15.19
C ALA A 99 0.73 14.46 -14.75
N SER A 100 1.98 14.90 -14.89
CA SER A 100 3.17 14.14 -14.50
C SER A 100 4.27 15.10 -14.05
N PRO A 101 4.99 14.83 -12.94
CA PRO A 101 6.18 15.57 -12.60
C PRO A 101 7.35 15.19 -13.53
N ILE A 102 8.39 16.03 -13.55
CA ILE A 102 9.65 15.72 -14.22
C ILE A 102 10.37 14.66 -13.37
N LYS A 103 10.91 13.63 -14.04
CA LYS A 103 11.73 12.62 -13.38
C LYS A 103 13.17 13.16 -13.26
N PRO A 104 13.68 13.41 -12.05
CA PRO A 104 15.09 13.77 -11.88
C PRO A 104 15.98 12.60 -12.32
N VAL A 105 17.07 12.92 -13.03
CA VAL A 105 18.11 11.93 -13.36
C VAL A 105 19.42 12.34 -12.73
N GLN A 106 20.02 11.37 -12.06
CA GLN A 106 21.30 11.50 -11.40
C GLN A 106 22.43 11.66 -12.43
N ARG A 107 23.28 12.67 -12.27
CA ARG A 107 24.53 12.87 -13.01
C ARG A 107 25.60 11.90 -12.52
N GLY A 108 26.08 11.04 -13.42
CA GLY A 108 27.17 10.12 -13.12
C GLY A 108 26.81 9.16 -11.97
N THR A 109 27.52 9.27 -10.85
CA THR A 109 27.35 8.42 -9.67
C THR A 109 26.63 9.12 -8.51
N GLU A 110 26.01 10.28 -8.75
CA GLU A 110 25.31 11.00 -7.68
C GLU A 110 24.08 10.23 -7.18
N THR A 111 23.79 10.35 -5.89
CA THR A 111 22.56 9.82 -5.29
C THR A 111 21.37 10.74 -5.58
N MET A 112 20.14 10.25 -5.39
CA MET A 112 18.94 11.09 -5.58
C MET A 112 18.92 12.24 -4.57
N CYS A 113 19.36 11.99 -3.34
CA CYS A 113 19.48 13.04 -2.34
C CYS A 113 20.57 14.07 -2.67
N GLN A 114 21.69 13.68 -3.28
CA GLN A 114 22.68 14.65 -3.77
C GLN A 114 22.12 15.53 -4.89
N ALA A 115 21.35 14.94 -5.81
CA ALA A 115 20.68 15.68 -6.88
C ALA A 115 19.69 16.70 -6.30
N LEU A 116 18.87 16.31 -5.31
CA LEU A 116 17.97 17.22 -4.60
C LEU A 116 18.73 18.37 -3.92
N ARG A 117 19.79 18.06 -3.18
CA ARG A 117 20.60 19.07 -2.48
C ARG A 117 21.15 20.10 -3.46
N SER A 118 21.69 19.65 -4.59
CA SER A 118 22.21 20.52 -5.65
C SER A 118 21.12 21.41 -6.25
N PHE A 119 19.95 20.84 -6.55
CA PHE A 119 18.83 21.58 -7.11
C PHE A 119 18.26 22.64 -6.15
N ALA A 120 18.10 22.28 -4.88
CA ALA A 120 17.68 23.19 -3.82
C ALA A 120 18.76 24.26 -3.53
N GLY A 121 20.04 23.94 -3.76
CA GLY A 121 21.17 24.86 -3.69
C GLY A 121 21.27 25.87 -4.83
N GLY A 122 20.44 25.74 -5.87
CA GLY A 122 20.37 26.68 -7.00
C GLY A 122 20.86 26.12 -8.33
N ASP A 123 21.41 24.91 -8.39
CA ASP A 123 21.73 24.25 -9.66
C ASP A 123 20.44 23.75 -10.32
N LYS A 124 19.71 24.64 -10.99
CA LYS A 124 18.47 24.32 -11.71
C LYS A 124 18.72 23.47 -12.97
N ALA A 125 19.98 23.30 -13.36
CA ALA A 125 20.37 22.36 -14.40
C ALA A 125 20.60 20.95 -13.85
N ALA A 126 20.72 20.76 -12.53
CA ALA A 126 20.76 19.44 -11.91
C ALA A 126 19.47 18.69 -12.29
N GLY A 127 19.58 17.38 -12.57
CA GLY A 127 18.44 16.52 -12.86
C GLY A 127 17.54 16.86 -14.06
N ARG A 128 17.84 17.91 -14.85
CA ARG A 128 17.06 18.28 -16.03
C ARG A 128 17.23 17.25 -17.14
N THR A 129 16.13 16.60 -17.50
CA THR A 129 16.13 15.59 -18.57
C THR A 129 15.04 15.78 -19.61
N GLY A 130 13.99 16.53 -19.29
CA GLY A 130 12.77 16.52 -20.09
C GLY A 130 12.04 15.15 -20.05
N ILE A 131 12.46 14.22 -19.18
CA ILE A 131 11.82 12.92 -18.98
C ILE A 131 10.71 13.09 -17.95
N TRP A 132 9.54 12.53 -18.25
CA TRP A 132 8.35 12.69 -17.45
C TRP A 132 8.02 11.43 -16.68
N TYR A 133 7.69 11.58 -15.40
CA TYR A 133 7.39 10.44 -14.54
C TYR A 133 5.93 9.99 -14.69
N HIS A 134 5.57 9.36 -15.80
CA HIS A 134 4.19 8.99 -16.11
C HIS A 134 3.64 7.80 -15.33
N GLN A 135 4.52 6.93 -14.82
CA GLN A 135 4.15 5.58 -14.38
C GLN A 135 3.37 5.52 -13.06
N TYR A 136 3.18 6.66 -12.38
CA TYR A 136 2.46 6.74 -11.12
C TYR A 136 1.49 7.93 -11.10
N ILE A 137 0.51 7.82 -10.20
CA ILE A 137 -0.27 8.96 -9.73
C ILE A 137 0.51 9.53 -8.54
N HIS A 138 0.98 10.76 -8.65
CA HIS A 138 1.93 11.33 -7.69
C HIS A 138 1.23 12.04 -6.53
N GLY A 139 0.36 11.33 -5.81
CA GLY A 139 -0.36 11.85 -4.64
C GLY A 139 0.58 12.41 -3.57
N HIS A 140 1.72 11.75 -3.35
CA HIS A 140 2.76 12.18 -2.41
C HIS A 140 3.36 13.54 -2.78
N THR A 141 3.66 13.75 -4.07
CA THR A 141 4.20 15.02 -4.58
C THR A 141 3.18 16.13 -4.44
N MET A 142 1.91 15.86 -4.73
CA MET A 142 0.83 16.81 -4.46
C MET A 142 0.81 17.22 -2.99
N LEU A 143 0.83 16.27 -2.05
CA LEU A 143 0.86 16.58 -0.62
C LEU A 143 2.11 17.37 -0.23
N ALA A 144 3.29 16.98 -0.72
CA ALA A 144 4.53 17.69 -0.47
C ALA A 144 4.46 19.15 -0.96
N ARG A 145 3.90 19.42 -2.15
CA ARG A 145 3.71 20.78 -2.68
C ARG A 145 2.78 21.64 -1.81
N TRP A 146 1.81 21.03 -1.14
CA TRP A 146 0.93 21.75 -0.20
C TRP A 146 1.61 22.05 1.13
N LEU A 147 2.38 21.10 1.66
CA LEU A 147 2.92 21.16 3.02
C LEU A 147 4.28 21.85 3.09
N LEU A 148 5.17 21.59 2.12
CA LEU A 148 6.56 22.05 2.14
C LEU A 148 6.73 23.58 2.17
N PRO A 149 5.85 24.42 1.59
CA PRO A 149 5.96 25.87 1.74
C PRO A 149 5.67 26.38 3.15
N VAL A 150 4.91 25.63 3.95
CA VAL A 150 4.41 26.08 5.27
C VAL A 150 4.98 25.30 6.45
N LEU A 151 5.58 24.13 6.21
CA LEU A 151 6.14 23.27 7.24
C LEU A 151 7.56 22.82 6.87
N PRO A 152 8.50 22.78 7.85
CA PRO A 152 9.78 22.11 7.68
C PRO A 152 9.62 20.62 7.33
N VAL A 153 10.58 20.06 6.61
CA VAL A 153 10.57 18.64 6.21
C VAL A 153 10.42 17.72 7.43
N GLU A 154 11.16 17.99 8.51
CA GLU A 154 11.06 17.22 9.76
C GLU A 154 9.63 17.20 10.32
N THR A 155 8.95 18.33 10.32
CA THR A 155 7.58 18.45 10.82
C THR A 155 6.60 17.62 9.99
N ILE A 156 6.75 17.62 8.65
CA ILE A 156 5.92 16.81 7.75
C ILE A 156 6.11 15.33 8.06
N ARG A 157 7.36 14.90 8.20
CA ARG A 157 7.73 13.51 8.50
C ARG A 157 7.21 13.06 9.87
N ASN A 158 7.33 13.91 10.88
CA ASN A 158 6.80 13.64 12.22
C ASN A 158 5.27 13.59 12.23
N LEU A 159 4.58 14.45 11.47
CA LEU A 159 3.12 14.41 11.34
C LEU A 159 2.66 13.08 10.71
N TYR A 160 3.33 12.65 9.64
CA TYR A 160 3.04 11.38 8.97
C TYR A 160 3.25 10.17 9.90
N HIS A 161 4.36 10.14 10.63
CA HIS A 161 4.62 9.07 11.58
C HIS A 161 3.58 9.08 12.71
N THR A 162 3.31 10.27 13.29
CA THR A 162 2.32 10.43 14.36
C THR A 162 0.93 9.97 13.93
N LEU A 163 0.49 10.34 12.72
CA LEU A 163 -0.79 9.91 12.19
C LEU A 163 -0.92 8.38 12.14
N GLN A 164 0.09 7.70 11.62
CA GLN A 164 0.07 6.23 11.53
C GLN A 164 0.08 5.58 12.92
N THR A 165 0.89 6.10 13.84
CA THR A 165 0.92 5.65 15.24
C THR A 165 -0.44 5.81 15.89
N LEU A 166 -1.12 6.94 15.70
CA LEU A 166 -2.46 7.19 16.23
C LEU A 166 -3.50 6.25 15.61
N LEU A 167 -3.43 5.97 14.30
CA LEU A 167 -4.35 5.03 13.65
C LEU A 167 -4.21 3.60 14.20
N VAL A 168 -2.97 3.13 14.39
CA VAL A 168 -2.70 1.81 14.99
C VAL A 168 -3.16 1.77 16.44
N LEU A 169 -2.80 2.79 17.23
CA LEU A 169 -3.18 2.86 18.63
C LEU A 169 -4.70 2.90 18.80
N ALA A 170 -5.40 3.68 17.97
CA ALA A 170 -6.86 3.71 17.95
C ALA A 170 -7.45 2.31 17.67
N GLY A 171 -6.87 1.56 16.72
CA GLY A 171 -7.26 0.19 16.43
C GLY A 171 -7.06 -0.76 17.60
N ILE A 172 -5.90 -0.72 18.26
CA ILE A 172 -5.60 -1.52 19.47
C ILE A 172 -6.58 -1.17 20.59
N LEU A 173 -6.72 0.10 20.95
CA LEU A 173 -7.58 0.54 22.05
C LEU A 173 -9.04 0.17 21.80
N MET A 174 -9.53 0.37 20.57
CA MET A 174 -10.90 0.05 20.20
C MET A 174 -11.17 -1.45 20.27
N THR A 175 -10.29 -2.29 19.71
CA THR A 175 -10.46 -3.76 19.72
C THR A 175 -10.32 -4.35 21.12
N MET A 176 -9.39 -3.85 21.94
CA MET A 176 -9.29 -4.22 23.35
C MET A 176 -10.55 -3.82 24.12
N THR A 177 -11.09 -2.62 23.89
CA THR A 177 -12.33 -2.17 24.52
C THR A 177 -13.53 -3.03 24.10
N ALA A 178 -13.61 -3.40 22.82
CA ALA A 178 -14.66 -4.29 22.32
C ALA A 178 -14.56 -5.70 22.94
N LEU A 179 -13.35 -6.25 23.06
CA LEU A 179 -13.09 -7.52 23.76
C LEU A 179 -13.47 -7.46 25.23
N ALA A 180 -13.05 -6.42 25.95
CA ALA A 180 -13.37 -6.22 27.36
C ALA A 180 -14.88 -6.15 27.60
N ARG A 181 -15.61 -5.51 26.66
CA ARG A 181 -17.08 -5.43 26.66
C ARG A 181 -17.77 -6.68 26.06
N ARG A 182 -17.02 -7.71 25.70
CA ARG A 182 -17.49 -8.95 25.05
C ARG A 182 -18.31 -8.72 23.78
N ARG A 183 -18.06 -7.63 23.05
CA ARG A 183 -18.71 -7.33 21.77
C ARG A 183 -17.97 -8.06 20.65
N HIS A 184 -18.66 -8.97 19.96
CA HIS A 184 -18.09 -9.72 18.82
C HIS A 184 -16.66 -10.22 19.10
N PRO A 185 -16.48 -11.09 20.12
CA PRO A 185 -15.15 -11.40 20.66
C PRO A 185 -14.22 -12.05 19.63
N THR A 186 -14.77 -12.81 18.69
CA THR A 186 -14.02 -13.45 17.60
C THR A 186 -13.42 -12.41 16.66
N GLU A 187 -14.22 -11.45 16.23
CA GLU A 187 -13.86 -10.35 15.33
C GLU A 187 -12.91 -9.39 16.03
N SER A 188 -13.19 -9.04 17.28
CA SER A 188 -12.36 -8.13 18.06
C SER A 188 -10.98 -8.74 18.34
N LEU A 189 -10.87 -10.05 18.59
CA LEU A 189 -9.58 -10.74 18.71
C LEU A 189 -8.83 -10.76 17.39
N PHE A 190 -9.52 -11.05 16.27
CA PHE A 190 -8.92 -11.00 14.95
C PHE A 190 -8.29 -9.64 14.67
N TRP A 191 -9.05 -8.56 14.86
CA TRP A 191 -8.56 -7.21 14.59
C TRP A 191 -7.45 -6.79 15.57
N LEU A 192 -7.51 -7.19 16.84
CA LEU A 192 -6.41 -6.95 17.78
C LEU A 192 -5.11 -7.60 17.30
N ILE A 193 -5.15 -8.86 16.86
CA ILE A 193 -3.98 -9.56 16.30
C ILE A 193 -3.44 -8.84 15.08
N VAL A 194 -4.32 -8.38 14.18
CA VAL A 194 -3.93 -7.61 12.99
C VAL A 194 -3.24 -6.30 13.39
N PHE A 195 -3.82 -5.51 14.30
CA PHE A 195 -3.20 -4.25 14.73
C PHE A 195 -1.88 -4.44 15.47
N LEU A 196 -1.74 -5.48 16.29
CA LEU A 196 -0.47 -5.84 16.92
C LEU A 196 0.58 -6.30 15.89
N ALA A 197 0.15 -7.00 14.84
CA ALA A 197 1.05 -7.35 13.75
C ALA A 197 1.52 -6.11 12.99
N PHE A 198 0.60 -5.19 12.68
CA PHE A 198 0.92 -3.93 11.99
C PHE A 198 1.77 -2.99 12.85
N SER A 199 1.53 -2.92 14.16
CA SER A 199 2.32 -2.06 15.06
C SER A 199 3.79 -2.45 15.06
N ARG A 200 4.09 -3.76 14.95
CA ARG A 200 5.47 -4.26 15.08
C ARG A 200 6.14 -4.59 13.75
N TRP A 201 5.42 -5.23 12.85
CA TRP A 201 5.99 -5.89 11.67
C TRP A 201 5.68 -5.18 10.35
N PHE A 202 5.02 -4.02 10.39
CA PHE A 202 4.78 -3.24 9.19
C PHE A 202 5.93 -2.26 8.87
N GLY A 203 6.95 -2.17 9.72
CA GLY A 203 8.08 -1.27 9.54
C GLY A 203 7.77 0.21 9.81
N LEU A 204 6.75 0.51 10.63
CA LEU A 204 6.35 1.91 10.93
C LEU A 204 7.51 2.75 11.47
N GLU A 205 8.39 2.16 12.27
CA GLU A 205 9.61 2.79 12.82
C GLU A 205 10.56 3.35 11.73
N SER A 206 10.55 2.74 10.54
CA SER A 206 11.50 3.04 9.46
C SER A 206 10.88 3.70 8.23
N TYR A 207 9.57 3.49 8.04
CA TYR A 207 8.83 3.95 6.86
C TYR A 207 7.71 4.93 7.22
N GLY A 208 7.30 5.02 8.50
CA GLY A 208 6.21 5.88 8.93
C GLY A 208 6.51 7.38 8.76
N GLN A 209 7.77 7.75 8.73
CA GLN A 209 8.27 9.10 8.47
C GLN A 209 8.60 9.37 6.99
N SER A 210 8.51 8.35 6.12
CA SER A 210 8.84 8.50 4.70
C SER A 210 7.73 9.24 3.96
N LEU A 211 8.08 10.24 3.17
CA LEU A 211 7.15 10.99 2.34
C LEU A 211 6.50 10.12 1.25
N GLY A 212 7.16 9.02 0.86
CA GLY A 212 6.64 8.08 -0.14
C GLY A 212 5.83 6.92 0.44
N HIS A 213 6.20 6.39 1.60
CA HIS A 213 5.49 5.24 2.20
C HIS A 213 4.33 5.66 3.08
N ALA A 214 4.51 6.71 3.89
CA ALA A 214 3.56 7.08 4.93
C ALA A 214 2.13 7.39 4.43
N PRO A 215 1.91 8.09 3.31
CA PRO A 215 0.55 8.33 2.83
C PRO A 215 -0.17 7.05 2.40
N SER A 216 0.54 6.11 1.75
CA SER A 216 0.00 4.79 1.39
C SER A 216 -0.34 3.99 2.66
N ASP A 217 0.59 3.96 3.61
CA ASP A 217 0.44 3.25 4.88
C ASP A 217 -0.74 3.80 5.70
N ALA A 218 -0.94 5.12 5.71
CA ALA A 218 -2.08 5.76 6.36
C ALA A 218 -3.42 5.35 5.72
N VAL A 219 -3.49 5.23 4.39
CA VAL A 219 -4.69 4.74 3.69
C VAL A 219 -5.02 3.29 4.09
N ILE A 220 -4.00 2.43 4.20
CA ILE A 220 -4.15 1.03 4.63
C ILE A 220 -4.63 0.95 6.09
N LEU A 221 -3.95 1.66 7.00
CA LEU A 221 -4.29 1.66 8.43
C LEU A 221 -5.67 2.26 8.69
N ALA A 222 -6.05 3.33 7.98
CA ALA A 222 -7.38 3.90 8.08
C ALA A 222 -8.47 2.92 7.61
N TYR A 223 -8.21 2.16 6.53
CA TYR A 223 -9.14 1.13 6.06
C TYR A 223 -9.27 -0.04 7.06
N LEU A 224 -8.15 -0.50 7.65
CA LEU A 224 -8.18 -1.50 8.72
C LEU A 224 -8.99 -1.01 9.93
N LEU A 225 -8.79 0.24 10.35
CA LEU A 225 -9.53 0.85 11.46
C LEU A 225 -11.02 0.98 11.14
N PHE A 226 -11.36 1.33 9.91
CA PHE A 226 -12.74 1.35 9.43
C PHE A 226 -13.40 -0.03 9.54
N LEU A 227 -12.74 -1.09 9.04
CA LEU A 227 -13.26 -2.45 9.11
C LEU A 227 -13.42 -2.94 10.56
N ALA A 228 -12.42 -2.68 11.40
CA ALA A 228 -12.45 -3.06 12.81
C ALA A 228 -13.55 -2.30 13.58
N THR A 229 -13.74 -1.02 13.28
CA THR A 229 -14.83 -0.20 13.85
C THR A 229 -16.19 -0.72 13.40
N GLY A 230 -16.32 -1.09 12.13
CA GLY A 230 -17.50 -1.76 11.59
C GLY A 230 -17.83 -3.02 12.37
N ALA A 231 -16.85 -3.91 12.55
CA ALA A 231 -16.98 -5.14 13.32
C ALA A 231 -17.45 -4.90 14.76
N ALA A 232 -16.84 -3.94 15.46
CA ALA A 232 -17.19 -3.61 16.85
C ALA A 232 -18.61 -3.01 17.00
N ARG A 233 -19.21 -2.52 15.91
CA ARG A 233 -20.54 -1.90 15.88
C ARG A 233 -21.65 -2.80 15.32
N GLY A 234 -21.40 -4.10 15.16
CA GLY A 234 -22.38 -5.05 14.61
C GLY A 234 -22.23 -5.35 13.12
N GLY A 235 -21.17 -4.83 12.50
CA GLY A 235 -20.76 -5.11 11.13
C GLY A 235 -21.26 -4.11 10.09
N ILE A 236 -20.70 -4.19 8.88
CA ILE A 236 -21.00 -3.29 7.76
C ILE A 236 -21.94 -3.93 6.73
N GLY A 237 -22.81 -3.10 6.17
CA GLY A 237 -23.76 -3.46 5.11
C GLY A 237 -23.15 -3.48 3.69
N ARG A 238 -23.84 -4.12 2.74
CA ARG A 238 -23.30 -4.45 1.39
C ARG A 238 -22.84 -3.23 0.61
N ARG A 239 -23.68 -2.21 0.58
CA ARG A 239 -23.38 -0.93 -0.07
C ARG A 239 -22.16 -0.26 0.57
N THR A 240 -22.07 -0.27 1.89
CA THR A 240 -20.96 0.31 2.64
C THR A 240 -19.64 -0.41 2.33
N SER A 241 -19.62 -1.76 2.32
CA SER A 241 -18.42 -2.51 1.94
C SER A 241 -17.97 -2.22 0.51
N LEU A 242 -18.93 -2.06 -0.41
CA LEU A 242 -18.65 -1.79 -1.82
C LEU A 242 -18.04 -0.39 -2.02
N ILE A 243 -18.67 0.65 -1.46
CA ILE A 243 -18.18 2.03 -1.55
C ILE A 243 -16.83 2.18 -0.86
N ALA A 244 -16.66 1.56 0.31
CA ALA A 244 -15.41 1.62 1.06
C ALA A 244 -14.27 0.93 0.29
N ALA A 245 -14.52 -0.24 -0.33
CA ALA A 245 -13.51 -0.93 -1.12
C ALA A 245 -13.11 -0.16 -2.39
N ALA A 246 -14.06 0.47 -3.09
CA ALA A 246 -13.76 1.34 -4.23
C ALA A 246 -12.97 2.59 -3.81
N THR A 247 -13.37 3.23 -2.70
CA THR A 247 -12.66 4.39 -2.14
C THR A 247 -11.24 4.03 -1.74
N PHE A 248 -11.08 2.89 -1.06
CA PHE A 248 -9.79 2.36 -0.67
C PHE A 248 -8.93 2.09 -1.91
N GLY A 249 -9.47 1.45 -2.96
CA GLY A 249 -8.75 1.20 -4.21
C GLY A 249 -8.29 2.47 -4.92
N SER A 250 -9.16 3.49 -5.00
CA SER A 250 -8.79 4.79 -5.60
C SER A 250 -7.67 5.49 -4.83
N LEU A 251 -7.79 5.54 -3.50
CA LEU A 251 -6.76 6.16 -2.64
C LEU A 251 -5.45 5.37 -2.68
N THR A 252 -5.51 4.03 -2.65
CA THR A 252 -4.33 3.18 -2.84
C THR A 252 -3.66 3.47 -4.17
N ALA A 253 -4.39 3.60 -5.28
CA ALA A 253 -3.78 3.93 -6.57
C ALA A 253 -3.14 5.33 -6.61
N ILE A 254 -3.76 6.32 -5.96
CA ILE A 254 -3.26 7.70 -5.88
C ILE A 254 -1.96 7.80 -5.05
N PHE A 255 -1.85 6.98 -4.00
CA PHE A 255 -0.71 6.94 -3.09
C PHE A 255 0.17 5.70 -3.26
N GLU A 256 0.05 4.96 -4.36
CA GLU A 256 0.94 3.83 -4.64
C GLU A 256 2.22 4.36 -5.30
N PHE A 257 3.33 4.34 -4.56
CA PHE A 257 4.65 4.67 -5.09
C PHE A 257 5.69 3.63 -4.64
N LEU A 258 5.49 2.40 -5.12
CA LEU A 258 6.35 1.25 -4.78
C LEU A 258 6.28 0.92 -3.29
N THR A 259 5.08 0.86 -2.75
CA THR A 259 4.82 0.58 -1.32
C THR A 259 4.27 -0.83 -1.12
N GLY A 260 3.72 -1.44 -2.16
CA GLY A 260 3.03 -2.73 -2.07
C GLY A 260 1.60 -2.60 -1.53
N GLY A 261 1.03 -1.40 -1.56
CA GLY A 261 -0.32 -1.12 -1.10
C GLY A 261 -1.41 -1.83 -1.90
N ILE A 262 -1.24 -1.98 -3.23
CA ILE A 262 -2.19 -2.74 -4.06
C ILE A 262 -2.30 -4.22 -3.64
N PRO A 263 -1.21 -5.01 -3.60
CA PRO A 263 -1.30 -6.42 -3.19
C PRO A 263 -1.74 -6.58 -1.73
N LEU A 264 -1.26 -5.73 -0.83
CA LEU A 264 -1.67 -5.75 0.58
C LEU A 264 -3.15 -5.38 0.75
N GLY A 265 -3.61 -4.34 0.08
CA GLY A 265 -5.00 -3.87 0.12
C GLY A 265 -5.98 -4.93 -0.39
N LEU A 266 -5.65 -5.61 -1.50
CA LEU A 266 -6.46 -6.71 -2.00
C LEU A 266 -6.49 -7.89 -1.01
N ALA A 267 -5.36 -8.24 -0.39
CA ALA A 267 -5.32 -9.27 0.65
C ALA A 267 -6.18 -8.91 1.86
N ILE A 268 -6.13 -7.65 2.33
CA ILE A 268 -6.97 -7.14 3.42
C ILE A 268 -8.45 -7.24 3.08
N ILE A 269 -8.86 -6.91 1.84
CA ILE A 269 -10.25 -7.08 1.43
C ILE A 269 -10.64 -8.55 1.45
N VAL A 270 -9.83 -9.43 0.86
CA VAL A 270 -10.17 -10.85 0.76
C VAL A 270 -10.25 -11.51 2.14
N GLY A 271 -9.31 -11.23 3.05
CA GLY A 271 -9.21 -11.93 4.33
C GLY A 271 -9.78 -11.16 5.53
N GLY A 272 -9.74 -9.84 5.52
CA GLY A 272 -10.19 -8.98 6.61
C GLY A 272 -11.67 -8.61 6.55
N LEU A 273 -12.21 -8.34 5.36
CA LEU A 273 -13.62 -7.98 5.20
C LEU A 273 -14.60 -8.97 5.84
N PRO A 274 -14.44 -10.31 5.75
CA PRO A 274 -15.32 -11.30 6.40
C PRO A 274 -15.47 -11.14 7.93
N PHE A 275 -14.55 -10.44 8.59
CA PHE A 275 -14.59 -10.14 10.03
C PHE A 275 -15.21 -8.78 10.34
N ALA A 276 -15.59 -8.01 9.32
CA ALA A 276 -16.26 -6.72 9.46
C ALA A 276 -17.70 -6.71 8.94
N LEU A 277 -18.13 -7.73 8.18
CA LEU A 277 -19.51 -7.83 7.69
C LEU A 277 -20.47 -8.10 8.85
N ALA A 278 -21.67 -7.52 8.77
CA ALA A 278 -22.80 -7.93 9.62
C ALA A 278 -23.05 -9.44 9.44
N GLU A 279 -23.54 -10.12 10.48
CA GLU A 279 -23.76 -11.56 10.44
C GLU A 279 -24.70 -11.94 9.29
N THR A 280 -24.13 -12.57 8.27
CA THR A 280 -24.85 -13.09 7.11
C THR A 280 -24.40 -14.50 6.79
N ALA A 281 -25.21 -15.21 5.99
CA ALA A 281 -24.90 -16.57 5.57
C ALA A 281 -23.54 -16.64 4.85
N PRO A 282 -22.78 -17.74 4.97
CA PRO A 282 -21.45 -17.88 4.36
C PRO A 282 -21.38 -17.60 2.86
N GLY A 283 -22.45 -17.92 2.12
CA GLY A 283 -22.56 -17.62 0.69
C GLY A 283 -22.64 -16.13 0.39
N ASP A 284 -23.35 -15.36 1.23
CA ASP A 284 -23.44 -13.91 1.11
C ASP A 284 -22.10 -13.23 1.45
N VAL A 285 -21.38 -13.73 2.46
CA VAL A 285 -20.01 -13.28 2.77
C VAL A 285 -19.10 -13.39 1.56
N ARG A 286 -19.08 -14.56 0.90
CA ARG A 286 -18.28 -14.80 -0.31
C ARG A 286 -18.64 -13.82 -1.42
N ASP A 287 -19.94 -13.67 -1.72
CA ASP A 287 -20.41 -12.79 -2.79
C ASP A 287 -20.00 -11.33 -2.53
N ARG A 288 -20.10 -10.87 -1.27
CA ARG A 288 -19.71 -9.51 -0.88
C ARG A 288 -18.20 -9.27 -0.92
N VAL A 289 -17.40 -10.28 -0.58
CA VAL A 289 -15.93 -10.20 -0.76
C VAL A 289 -15.56 -10.09 -2.22
N ILE A 290 -16.21 -10.85 -3.11
CA ILE A 290 -15.97 -10.79 -4.55
C ILE A 290 -16.35 -9.41 -5.10
N GLU A 291 -17.52 -8.89 -4.72
CA GLU A 291 -17.94 -7.53 -5.09
C GLU A 291 -16.94 -6.47 -4.63
N ALA A 292 -16.51 -6.53 -3.37
CA ALA A 292 -15.55 -5.59 -2.81
C ALA A 292 -14.17 -5.70 -3.45
N ALA A 293 -13.67 -6.92 -3.68
CA ALA A 293 -12.40 -7.16 -4.35
C ALA A 293 -12.44 -6.67 -5.80
N ALA A 294 -13.52 -6.95 -6.53
CA ALA A 294 -13.74 -6.43 -7.87
C ALA A 294 -13.83 -4.90 -7.88
N ALA A 295 -14.51 -4.29 -6.92
CA ALA A 295 -14.61 -2.83 -6.80
C ALA A 295 -13.26 -2.18 -6.51
N PHE A 296 -12.45 -2.75 -5.61
CA PHE A 296 -11.09 -2.27 -5.34
C PHE A 296 -10.20 -2.37 -6.58
N CYS A 297 -10.16 -3.54 -7.24
CA CYS A 297 -9.37 -3.73 -8.45
C CYS A 297 -9.82 -2.80 -9.58
N ALA A 298 -11.13 -2.69 -9.80
CA ALA A 298 -11.69 -1.80 -10.81
C ALA A 298 -11.36 -0.33 -10.52
N ALA A 299 -11.41 0.11 -9.26
CA ALA A 299 -11.05 1.46 -8.86
C ALA A 299 -9.55 1.74 -9.13
N VAL A 300 -8.66 0.81 -8.77
CA VAL A 300 -7.23 0.91 -9.06
C VAL A 300 -6.98 1.02 -10.56
N VAL A 301 -7.54 0.08 -11.34
CA VAL A 301 -7.37 0.05 -12.80
C VAL A 301 -7.95 1.30 -13.44
N ALA A 302 -9.11 1.78 -13.00
CA ALA A 302 -9.73 3.00 -13.52
C ALA A 302 -8.88 4.24 -13.24
N CYS A 303 -8.36 4.42 -12.02
CA CYS A 303 -7.46 5.54 -11.71
C CYS A 303 -6.18 5.51 -12.58
N LEU A 304 -5.57 4.32 -12.76
CA LEU A 304 -4.41 4.17 -13.63
C LEU A 304 -4.75 4.42 -15.11
N ALA A 305 -5.91 3.95 -15.58
CA ALA A 305 -6.39 4.21 -16.93
C ALA A 305 -6.61 5.71 -17.16
N PHE A 306 -7.26 6.41 -16.22
CA PHE A 306 -7.42 7.86 -16.30
C PHE A 306 -6.08 8.60 -16.28
N LYS A 307 -5.10 8.13 -15.49
CA LYS A 307 -3.74 8.65 -15.50
C LYS A 307 -3.06 8.49 -16.86
N ILE A 308 -3.19 7.32 -17.48
CA ILE A 308 -2.62 7.02 -18.80
C ILE A 308 -3.31 7.86 -19.87
N LEU A 309 -4.64 7.96 -19.86
CA LEU A 309 -5.40 8.79 -20.79
C LEU A 309 -5.04 10.27 -20.66
N LEU A 310 -4.87 10.77 -19.43
CA LEU A 310 -4.41 12.15 -19.18
C LEU A 310 -2.98 12.36 -19.71
N ALA A 311 -2.08 11.41 -19.51
CA ALA A 311 -0.72 11.48 -20.03
C ALA A 311 -0.70 11.45 -21.57
N LEU A 312 -1.47 10.55 -22.19
CA LEU A 312 -1.65 10.47 -23.64
C LEU A 312 -2.19 11.78 -24.23
N TRP A 313 -3.18 12.39 -23.56
CA TRP A 313 -3.77 13.64 -24.02
C TRP A 313 -2.79 14.82 -24.00
N ILE A 314 -1.89 14.88 -23.01
CA ILE A 314 -0.97 16.00 -22.81
C ILE A 314 0.39 15.80 -23.50
N PHE A 315 0.90 14.57 -23.49
CA PHE A 315 2.26 14.23 -23.94
C PHE A 315 2.28 13.38 -25.22
N GLY A 316 1.12 12.94 -25.72
CA GLY A 316 1.02 12.11 -26.91
C GLY A 316 1.41 10.65 -26.67
N ILE A 317 1.53 9.90 -27.78
CA ILE A 317 1.65 8.43 -27.77
C ILE A 317 2.94 7.91 -27.13
N ASP A 318 4.01 8.70 -27.12
CA ASP A 318 5.30 8.25 -26.58
C ASP A 318 5.25 8.04 -25.06
N SER A 319 4.43 8.83 -24.34
CA SER A 319 4.16 8.63 -22.91
C SER A 319 3.57 7.25 -22.59
N PHE A 320 2.73 6.73 -23.48
CA PHE A 320 2.15 5.40 -23.37
C PHE A 320 3.18 4.31 -23.69
N ARG A 321 3.98 4.49 -24.74
CA ARG A 321 5.05 3.54 -25.09
C ARG A 321 6.05 3.37 -23.95
N GLU A 322 6.45 4.47 -23.31
CA GLU A 322 7.36 4.42 -22.16
C GLU A 322 6.73 3.67 -20.97
N SER A 323 5.46 3.95 -20.67
CA SER A 323 4.73 3.27 -19.59
C SER A 323 4.57 1.78 -19.86
N ALA A 324 4.26 1.40 -21.11
CA ALA A 324 4.13 0.01 -21.54
C ALA A 324 5.48 -0.74 -21.50
N ALA A 325 6.56 -0.10 -21.95
CA ALA A 325 7.90 -0.67 -21.90
C ALA A 325 8.34 -0.95 -20.45
N GLN A 326 8.12 0.00 -19.53
CA GLN A 326 8.43 -0.23 -18.11
C GLN A 326 7.59 -1.34 -17.49
N LEU A 327 6.30 -1.45 -17.84
CA LEU A 327 5.46 -2.56 -17.37
C LEU A 327 5.98 -3.92 -17.88
N ALA A 328 6.36 -3.99 -19.16
CA ALA A 328 6.94 -5.19 -19.75
C ALA A 328 8.23 -5.63 -19.02
N VAL A 329 9.12 -4.67 -18.70
CA VAL A 329 10.30 -4.94 -17.86
C VAL A 329 9.89 -5.47 -16.49
N ARG A 330 8.94 -4.82 -15.79
CA ARG A 330 8.52 -5.26 -14.44
C ARG A 330 7.90 -6.66 -14.40
N MET A 331 7.25 -7.08 -15.49
CA MET A 331 6.70 -8.43 -15.65
C MET A 331 7.75 -9.47 -16.11
N GLY A 332 8.95 -9.02 -16.48
CA GLY A 332 9.98 -9.88 -17.07
C GLY A 332 9.71 -10.35 -18.49
N VAL A 333 8.95 -9.56 -19.25
CA VAL A 333 8.67 -9.76 -20.68
C VAL A 333 9.54 -8.81 -21.55
N GLY A 334 10.31 -7.91 -20.93
CA GLY A 334 11.22 -6.97 -21.59
C GLY A 334 12.58 -7.57 -21.99
N THR A 335 13.32 -6.86 -22.85
CA THR A 335 14.57 -7.30 -23.48
C THR A 335 15.82 -7.26 -22.58
N GLU A 336 15.73 -6.73 -21.37
CA GLU A 336 16.82 -6.79 -20.39
C GLU A 336 16.78 -8.13 -19.63
N ASN A 337 17.41 -9.13 -20.24
CA ASN A 337 17.74 -10.41 -19.61
C ASN A 337 18.74 -10.19 -18.46
N SER A 338 18.23 -9.80 -17.30
CA SER A 338 18.97 -10.03 -16.07
C SER A 338 18.67 -11.45 -15.59
N ASP A 339 19.73 -12.17 -15.23
CA ASP A 339 19.70 -13.52 -14.69
C ASP A 339 18.98 -13.47 -13.33
N ILE A 340 17.65 -13.60 -13.39
CA ILE A 340 16.76 -13.50 -12.27
C ILE A 340 15.96 -14.81 -12.24
N GLY A 341 16.33 -15.71 -11.33
CA GLY A 341 15.62 -16.96 -11.10
C GLY A 341 14.91 -16.99 -9.73
N PRO A 342 14.09 -18.02 -9.45
CA PRO A 342 13.39 -18.19 -8.18
C PRO A 342 14.31 -18.14 -6.94
N LEU A 343 15.55 -18.64 -7.08
CA LEU A 343 16.55 -18.57 -6.01
C LEU A 343 16.96 -17.13 -5.67
N LYS A 344 17.13 -16.27 -6.69
CA LYS A 344 17.43 -14.84 -6.50
C LYS A 344 16.24 -14.12 -5.87
N MET A 345 15.02 -14.52 -6.21
CA MET A 345 13.81 -14.04 -5.52
C MET A 345 13.83 -14.37 -4.04
N ALA A 346 14.01 -15.64 -3.69
CA ALA A 346 14.08 -16.08 -2.30
C ALA A 346 15.20 -15.35 -1.53
N LYS A 347 16.39 -15.22 -2.12
CA LYS A 347 17.52 -14.50 -1.52
C LYS A 347 17.23 -13.00 -1.32
N SER A 348 16.56 -12.37 -2.29
CA SER A 348 16.21 -10.95 -2.22
C SER A 348 15.14 -10.69 -1.16
N LEU A 349 14.10 -11.54 -1.10
CA LEU A 349 13.07 -11.48 -0.06
C LEU A 349 13.66 -11.74 1.34
N ALA A 350 14.55 -12.72 1.48
CA ALA A 350 15.21 -13.01 2.75
C ALA A 350 16.09 -11.84 3.25
N LYS A 351 16.82 -11.19 2.35
CA LYS A 351 17.53 -9.93 2.66
C LYS A 351 16.58 -8.77 2.95
N GLY A 352 15.40 -8.80 2.32
CA GLY A 352 14.34 -7.80 2.48
C GLY A 352 13.85 -7.72 3.92
N LEU A 353 13.70 -8.86 4.61
CA LEU A 353 13.03 -9.03 5.93
C LEU A 353 13.38 -8.00 7.00
N ASN A 354 14.52 -7.34 6.89
CA ASN A 354 14.86 -6.20 7.72
C ASN A 354 13.88 -5.01 7.56
N SER A 355 13.04 -4.98 6.54
CA SER A 355 12.05 -3.92 6.32
C SER A 355 10.81 -4.08 7.22
N LEU A 356 10.46 -5.33 7.57
CA LEU A 356 9.37 -5.66 8.49
C LEU A 356 9.68 -5.14 9.90
N ALA A 357 10.94 -5.29 10.32
CA ALA A 357 11.45 -4.77 11.58
C ALA A 357 12.94 -4.45 11.46
N ALA A 358 13.27 -3.15 11.44
CA ALA A 358 14.64 -2.67 11.37
C ALA A 358 15.50 -3.25 12.50
N GLY A 359 16.65 -3.79 12.14
CA GLY A 359 17.61 -4.42 13.05
C GLY A 359 17.21 -5.81 13.55
N MET A 360 16.00 -6.30 13.21
CA MET A 360 15.44 -7.54 13.77
C MET A 360 15.03 -8.57 12.71
N HIS A 361 15.71 -8.57 11.56
CA HIS A 361 15.42 -9.46 10.42
C HIS A 361 15.33 -10.95 10.78
N VAL A 362 16.17 -11.46 11.70
CA VAL A 362 16.09 -12.85 12.18
C VAL A 362 14.77 -13.11 12.89
N LEU A 363 14.35 -12.22 13.79
CA LEU A 363 13.08 -12.36 14.50
C LEU A 363 11.90 -12.19 13.55
N ALA A 364 11.95 -11.25 12.60
CA ALA A 364 10.93 -11.08 11.57
C ALA A 364 10.75 -12.36 10.75
N GLY A 365 11.84 -12.98 10.32
CA GLY A 365 11.81 -14.28 9.63
C GLY A 365 11.23 -15.40 10.50
N ALA A 366 11.66 -15.50 11.75
CA ALA A 366 11.13 -16.49 12.70
C ALA A 366 9.62 -16.30 12.94
N MET A 367 9.15 -15.06 13.04
CA MET A 367 7.72 -14.77 13.20
C MET A 367 6.91 -15.11 11.96
N LEU A 368 7.44 -14.83 10.76
CA LEU A 368 6.78 -15.22 9.52
C LEU A 368 6.64 -16.74 9.39
N VAL A 369 7.72 -17.49 9.66
CA VAL A 369 7.71 -18.96 9.64
C VAL A 369 6.76 -19.51 10.71
N THR A 370 6.79 -18.95 11.91
CA THR A 370 5.91 -19.34 13.03
C THR A 370 4.44 -19.12 12.67
N ALA A 371 4.10 -17.93 12.18
CA ALA A 371 2.75 -17.58 11.76
C ALA A 371 2.26 -18.46 10.60
N ALA A 372 3.13 -18.77 9.64
CA ALA A 372 2.79 -19.68 8.54
C ALA A 372 2.55 -21.12 9.05
N GLY A 373 3.42 -21.67 9.90
CA GLY A 373 3.30 -23.02 10.44
C GLY A 373 2.07 -23.20 11.32
N PHE A 374 1.90 -22.36 12.35
CA PHE A 374 0.74 -22.41 13.23
C PHE A 374 -0.55 -21.97 12.54
N GLY A 375 -0.47 -21.06 11.57
CA GLY A 375 -1.58 -20.68 10.70
C GLY A 375 -2.07 -21.85 9.84
N ALA A 376 -1.17 -22.63 9.25
CA ALA A 376 -1.51 -23.83 8.49
C ALA A 376 -2.18 -24.90 9.37
N TRP A 377 -1.68 -25.10 10.59
CA TRP A 377 -2.34 -25.96 11.58
C TRP A 377 -3.74 -25.45 11.93
N GLY A 378 -3.88 -24.15 12.21
CA GLY A 378 -5.16 -23.51 12.56
C GLY A 378 -6.17 -23.62 11.43
N ALA A 379 -5.73 -23.36 10.20
CA ALA A 379 -6.51 -23.58 8.98
C ALA A 379 -7.03 -25.02 8.88
N ARG A 380 -6.17 -26.02 9.06
CA ARG A 380 -6.58 -27.44 9.02
C ARG A 380 -7.66 -27.76 10.05
N VAL A 381 -7.57 -27.20 11.26
CA VAL A 381 -8.58 -27.38 12.31
C VAL A 381 -9.89 -26.70 11.94
N LEU A 382 -9.85 -25.44 11.50
CA LEU A 382 -11.04 -24.65 11.16
C LEU A 382 -11.77 -25.14 9.91
N LEU A 383 -11.02 -25.60 8.89
CA LEU A 383 -11.59 -26.18 7.67
C LEU A 383 -12.39 -27.46 7.94
N ARG A 384 -12.00 -28.21 8.97
CA ARG A 384 -12.70 -29.42 9.43
C ARG A 384 -13.79 -29.11 10.47
N SER A 385 -13.98 -27.84 10.84
CA SER A 385 -15.01 -27.49 11.82
C SER A 385 -16.42 -27.62 11.22
N GLY A 386 -17.37 -28.05 12.05
CA GLY A 386 -18.80 -28.03 11.69
C GLY A 386 -19.41 -26.63 11.63
N ASN A 387 -18.69 -25.59 12.05
CA ASN A 387 -19.15 -24.20 11.99
C ASN A 387 -18.87 -23.63 10.60
N ALA A 388 -19.91 -23.51 9.78
CA ALA A 388 -19.82 -23.03 8.41
C ALA A 388 -19.24 -21.60 8.29
N GLN A 389 -19.50 -20.74 9.27
CA GLN A 389 -19.01 -19.36 9.29
C GLN A 389 -17.49 -19.31 9.55
N LEU A 390 -17.02 -20.05 10.55
CA LEU A 390 -15.58 -20.14 10.84
C LEU A 390 -14.81 -20.79 9.70
N ARG A 391 -15.37 -21.84 9.09
CA ARG A 391 -14.80 -22.46 7.89
C ARG A 391 -14.70 -21.48 6.73
N SER A 392 -15.75 -20.69 6.48
CA SER A 392 -15.74 -19.65 5.45
C SER A 392 -14.66 -18.61 5.71
N ARG A 393 -14.57 -18.08 6.93
CA ARG A 393 -13.52 -17.10 7.32
C ARG A 393 -12.11 -17.66 7.15
N ALA A 394 -11.89 -18.92 7.51
CA ALA A 394 -10.59 -19.57 7.31
C ALA A 394 -10.22 -19.67 5.82
N ILE A 395 -11.16 -20.03 4.95
CA ILE A 395 -10.95 -20.07 3.49
C ILE A 395 -10.53 -18.69 2.97
N HIS A 396 -11.18 -17.62 3.42
CA HIS A 396 -10.87 -16.26 3.01
C HIS A 396 -9.49 -15.80 3.50
N LEU A 397 -9.09 -16.14 4.74
CA LEU A 397 -7.73 -15.85 5.23
C LEU A 397 -6.66 -16.60 4.43
N ILE A 398 -6.90 -17.86 4.07
CA ILE A 398 -5.99 -18.62 3.19
C ILE A 398 -5.92 -17.96 1.81
N ALA A 399 -7.07 -17.66 1.20
CA ALA A 399 -7.15 -17.02 -0.10
C ALA A 399 -6.44 -15.67 -0.14
N SER A 400 -6.52 -14.88 0.94
CA SER A 400 -5.81 -13.59 1.03
C SER A 400 -4.29 -13.72 0.99
N ASN A 401 -3.71 -14.80 1.53
CA ASN A 401 -2.27 -15.05 1.43
C ASN A 401 -1.88 -15.50 0.01
N LEU A 402 -2.77 -16.22 -0.69
CA LEU A 402 -2.55 -16.58 -2.08
C LEU A 402 -2.55 -15.35 -3.00
N VAL A 403 -3.30 -14.29 -2.67
CA VAL A 403 -3.24 -13.00 -3.38
C VAL A 403 -1.82 -12.42 -3.33
N ILE A 404 -1.20 -12.40 -2.15
CA ILE A 404 0.16 -11.89 -1.96
C ILE A 404 1.14 -12.70 -2.83
N VAL A 405 1.12 -14.03 -2.71
CA VAL A 405 1.99 -14.91 -3.50
C VAL A 405 1.75 -14.72 -5.00
N GLY A 406 0.49 -14.64 -5.43
CA GLY A 406 0.13 -14.46 -6.84
C GLY A 406 0.65 -13.15 -7.41
N MET A 407 0.53 -12.05 -6.67
CA MET A 407 1.02 -10.73 -7.09
C MET A 407 2.55 -10.66 -7.11
N LEU A 408 3.23 -11.22 -6.12
CA LEU A 408 4.69 -11.31 -6.11
C LEU A 408 5.22 -12.15 -7.28
N THR A 409 4.47 -13.18 -7.69
CA THR A 409 4.82 -14.02 -8.85
C THR A 409 4.52 -13.31 -10.18
N LEU A 410 3.39 -12.61 -10.28
CA LEU A 410 3.02 -11.85 -11.48
C LEU A 410 4.03 -10.72 -11.75
N LEU A 411 4.49 -10.05 -10.70
CA LEU A 411 5.43 -8.93 -10.74
C LEU A 411 6.79 -9.35 -10.21
N TRP A 412 7.29 -10.52 -10.60
CA TRP A 412 8.45 -11.14 -9.98
C TRP A 412 9.75 -10.35 -10.17
N GLN A 413 10.04 -9.80 -11.36
CA GLN A 413 11.23 -8.94 -11.54
C GLN A 413 11.13 -7.68 -10.68
N HIS A 414 9.96 -7.05 -10.67
CA HIS A 414 9.67 -5.91 -9.82
C HIS A 414 9.87 -6.23 -8.33
N THR A 415 9.35 -7.37 -7.89
CA THR A 415 9.51 -7.88 -6.52
C THR A 415 10.98 -8.02 -6.15
N ILE A 416 11.81 -8.47 -7.09
CA ILE A 416 13.23 -8.75 -6.82
C ILE A 416 14.02 -7.46 -6.71
N ILE A 417 13.79 -6.52 -7.62
CA ILE A 417 14.44 -5.21 -7.61
C ILE A 417 14.06 -4.43 -6.34
N HIS A 418 12.83 -4.59 -5.87
CA HIS A 418 12.27 -3.82 -4.76
C HIS A 418 12.03 -4.64 -3.49
N ALA A 419 12.68 -5.80 -3.37
CA ALA A 419 12.45 -6.75 -2.29
C ALA A 419 12.71 -6.17 -0.89
N TRP A 420 13.50 -5.09 -0.79
CA TRP A 420 13.90 -4.44 0.45
C TRP A 420 12.79 -3.59 1.11
N PHE A 421 11.63 -3.44 0.49
CA PHE A 421 10.44 -2.81 1.07
C PHE A 421 9.14 -3.53 0.67
N MET A 422 9.11 -4.29 -0.43
CA MET A 422 7.92 -5.03 -0.86
C MET A 422 7.57 -6.19 0.05
N ASP A 423 8.53 -6.70 0.81
CA ASP A 423 8.33 -7.75 1.81
C ASP A 423 7.48 -7.29 3.01
N ARG A 424 7.30 -5.96 3.20
CA ARG A 424 6.41 -5.40 4.23
C ARG A 424 4.98 -5.93 4.15
N ILE A 425 4.53 -6.32 2.95
CA ILE A 425 3.19 -6.90 2.74
C ILE A 425 2.99 -8.22 3.50
N PHE A 426 4.08 -8.93 3.87
CA PHE A 426 4.03 -10.13 4.69
C PHE A 426 3.59 -9.87 6.14
N VAL A 427 3.46 -8.61 6.58
CA VAL A 427 2.76 -8.28 7.83
C VAL A 427 1.37 -8.91 7.88
N TRP A 428 0.69 -9.00 6.73
CA TRP A 428 -0.61 -9.64 6.63
C TRP A 428 -0.51 -11.14 6.85
N THR A 429 0.52 -11.80 6.33
CA THR A 429 0.77 -13.23 6.59
C THR A 429 1.02 -13.49 8.07
N ILE A 430 1.75 -12.61 8.75
CA ILE A 430 1.96 -12.69 10.21
C ILE A 430 0.61 -12.57 10.94
N GLY A 431 -0.15 -11.49 10.67
CA GLY A 431 -1.44 -11.25 11.32
C GLY A 431 -2.48 -12.34 11.05
N SER A 432 -2.66 -12.71 9.78
CA SER A 432 -3.64 -13.74 9.38
C SER A 432 -3.25 -15.15 9.85
N GLY A 433 -1.96 -15.48 9.89
CA GLY A 433 -1.47 -16.76 10.41
C GLY A 433 -1.73 -16.92 11.91
N PHE A 434 -1.40 -15.90 12.71
CA PHE A 434 -1.71 -15.91 14.14
C PHE A 434 -3.21 -15.85 14.43
N ALA A 435 -3.99 -15.14 13.60
CA ALA A 435 -5.45 -15.17 13.72
C ALA A 435 -6.03 -16.56 13.47
N LEU A 436 -5.60 -17.26 12.40
CA LEU A 436 -6.02 -18.64 12.13
C LEU A 436 -5.72 -19.57 13.32
N PHE A 437 -4.53 -19.43 13.91
CA PHE A 437 -4.15 -20.17 15.11
C PHE A 437 -5.06 -19.86 16.30
N ALA A 438 -5.25 -18.58 16.64
CA ALA A 438 -6.05 -18.15 17.78
C ALA A 438 -7.52 -18.62 17.67
N LEU A 439 -8.11 -18.47 16.49
CA LEU A 439 -9.48 -18.93 16.21
C LEU A 439 -9.62 -20.44 16.36
N ALA A 440 -8.62 -21.22 15.92
CA ALA A 440 -8.61 -22.67 16.08
C ALA A 440 -8.54 -23.09 17.56
N VAL A 441 -7.72 -22.41 18.37
CA VAL A 441 -7.61 -22.65 19.81
C VAL A 441 -8.92 -22.33 20.53
N MET A 442 -9.53 -21.17 20.22
CA MET A 442 -10.84 -20.80 20.78
C MET A 442 -11.90 -21.85 20.47
N ARG A 443 -11.94 -22.34 19.22
CA ARG A 443 -12.93 -23.35 18.82
C ARG A 443 -12.79 -24.63 19.64
N ARG A 444 -11.56 -25.12 19.88
CA ARG A 444 -11.31 -26.34 20.67
C ARG A 444 -11.71 -26.23 22.14
N ARG A 445 -11.77 -25.03 22.71
CA ARG A 445 -12.25 -24.82 24.09
C ARG A 445 -13.78 -24.83 24.20
N THR A 446 -14.46 -24.60 23.08
CA THR A 446 -15.94 -24.52 22.99
C THR A 446 -16.59 -25.77 22.41
N ALA A 447 -15.79 -26.75 21.99
CA ALA A 447 -16.22 -28.05 21.50
C ALA A 447 -15.89 -29.08 22.58
#